data_AF-A0A8S3DFK1-F1
#
_entry.id   AF-A0A8S3DFK1-F1
#
_cell.length_a   1.000
_cell.length_b   1.000
_cell.length_c   1.000
_cell.angle_alpha   90.00
_cell.angle_beta   90.00
_cell.angle_gamma   90.00
#
_symmetry.space_group_name_H-M   'P 1'
#
loop_
_entity.id
_entity.type
_entity.pdbx_description
1 polymer ?
#
loop_
_entity_poly.entity_id
_entity_poly.type
_entity_poly.pdbx_seq_one_letter_code
_entity_poly.pdbx_strand_id
1 'polypeptide(L)'
;YENLKEVLDNHIQTLLPTLLSDLNESNGYLRVLNSIWNDHLVRSILIRQLFIVLDRTYVLRAAVPSIWELNQDLFRRYIMQNSIVSNRCINGLLKLIEQERRGETIDRSLMTNLIRMLIDLHLYKKDFEPLFLQSTEELYHNEGRTLIQTLELSQYLSHVERRLNEEQLRIKNYIDQSTKLQLIHIVENNLITNHIKQMLSKSFDTLIDENRLSSVAVMYDLFLRTGPLGINDLREAFGNYIKVHGRVLVIDVDKDDKMVDELLEFKEKLDRFVHECFHSNEKFGNILKDSFEFFINQRSNKPAELVAKAVDARLRTGNKEATEEELEKILDKLLILFRFIHGKDVFEAFYKKDLAKRLLVGKSASVDAEKSMLLKLKQG
;
A
#
# COMPACT_ATOMS: atom_id res chain seq x y z
N TYR A 1 9.36 -54.92 12.02
CA TYR A 1 9.70 -53.52 11.76
C TYR A 1 10.93 -53.45 10.87
N GLU A 2 12.09 -53.99 11.28
CA GLU A 2 13.32 -53.98 10.45
C GLU A 2 13.14 -54.61 9.06
N ASN A 3 12.51 -55.78 8.94
CA ASN A 3 12.27 -56.38 7.61
C ASN A 3 11.38 -55.49 6.71
N LEU A 4 10.39 -54.79 7.29
CA LEU A 4 9.53 -53.88 6.53
C LEU A 4 10.34 -52.67 6.08
N LYS A 5 11.20 -52.14 6.96
CA LYS A 5 12.11 -51.04 6.65
C LYS A 5 13.05 -51.41 5.51
N GLU A 6 13.67 -52.58 5.53
CA GLU A 6 14.59 -53.06 4.47
C GLU A 6 13.88 -53.18 3.11
N VAL A 7 12.65 -53.71 3.08
CA VAL A 7 11.86 -53.81 1.84
C VAL A 7 11.52 -52.41 1.30
N LEU A 8 11.12 -51.48 2.17
CA LEU A 8 10.81 -50.10 1.80
C LEU A 8 12.05 -49.36 1.29
N ASP A 9 13.18 -49.56 1.97
CA ASP A 9 14.48 -48.98 1.62
C ASP A 9 14.90 -49.38 0.20
N ASN A 10 14.89 -50.69 -0.08
CA ASN A 10 15.20 -51.23 -1.40
C ASN A 10 14.24 -50.69 -2.48
N HIS A 11 12.94 -50.61 -2.19
CA HIS A 11 11.97 -50.10 -3.15
C HIS A 11 12.22 -48.64 -3.51
N ILE A 12 12.46 -47.76 -2.54
CA ILE A 12 12.66 -46.34 -2.79
C ILE A 12 13.96 -46.11 -3.59
N GLN A 13 15.02 -46.89 -3.35
CA GLN A 13 16.24 -46.81 -4.14
C GLN A 13 16.01 -47.13 -5.63
N THR A 14 15.07 -48.03 -5.97
CA THR A 14 14.73 -48.33 -7.38
C THR A 14 14.05 -47.19 -8.12
N LEU A 15 13.53 -46.18 -7.41
CA LEU A 15 12.87 -45.01 -8.00
C LEU A 15 13.88 -43.93 -8.45
N LEU A 16 15.08 -43.93 -7.88
CA LEU A 16 16.10 -42.91 -8.12
C LEU A 16 16.59 -42.86 -9.58
N PRO A 17 16.90 -44.00 -10.26
CA PRO A 17 17.37 -43.98 -11.65
C PRO A 17 16.39 -43.31 -12.63
N THR A 18 15.09 -43.49 -12.41
CA THR A 18 14.03 -42.87 -13.23
C THR A 18 14.08 -41.34 -13.14
N LEU A 19 14.36 -40.79 -11.96
CA LEU A 19 14.48 -39.35 -11.73
C LEU A 19 15.83 -38.76 -12.15
N LEU A 20 16.86 -39.61 -12.29
CA LEU A 20 18.16 -39.18 -12.80
C LEU A 20 18.25 -39.21 -14.33
N SER A 21 17.31 -39.87 -15.00
CA SER A 21 17.22 -39.84 -16.47
C SER A 21 17.03 -38.40 -16.99
N ASP A 22 17.62 -38.10 -18.15
CA ASP A 22 17.58 -36.75 -18.75
C ASP A 22 16.19 -36.44 -19.32
N LEU A 23 15.33 -35.95 -18.44
CA LEU A 23 14.13 -35.22 -18.81
C LEU A 23 14.55 -33.76 -19.03
N ASN A 24 14.80 -33.40 -20.29
CA ASN A 24 15.24 -32.04 -20.68
C ASN A 24 14.21 -30.94 -20.33
N GLU A 25 12.94 -31.29 -20.16
CA GLU A 25 11.88 -30.34 -19.81
C GLU A 25 11.63 -30.30 -18.30
N SER A 26 11.89 -29.14 -17.68
CA SER A 26 11.65 -28.91 -16.24
C SER A 26 10.21 -29.24 -15.84
N ASN A 27 9.21 -28.94 -16.68
CA ASN A 27 7.80 -29.21 -16.37
C ASN A 27 7.47 -30.71 -16.45
N GLY A 28 8.04 -31.42 -17.42
CA GLY A 28 7.92 -32.88 -17.51
C GLY A 28 8.53 -33.56 -16.29
N TYR A 29 9.71 -33.09 -15.86
CA TYR A 29 10.38 -33.56 -14.65
C TYR A 29 9.52 -33.41 -13.40
N LEU A 30 8.94 -32.22 -13.16
CA LEU A 30 8.10 -31.97 -11.99
C LEU A 30 6.84 -32.85 -11.95
N ARG A 31 6.24 -33.13 -13.12
CA ARG A 31 5.08 -34.04 -13.22
C ARG A 31 5.44 -35.48 -12.87
N VAL A 32 6.59 -35.96 -13.34
CA VAL A 32 7.08 -37.31 -13.00
C VAL A 32 7.36 -37.40 -11.50
N LEU A 33 8.05 -36.41 -10.92
CA LEU A 33 8.31 -36.37 -9.48
C LEU A 33 7.01 -36.35 -8.66
N ASN A 34 6.04 -35.52 -9.06
CA ASN A 34 4.72 -35.46 -8.42
C ASN A 34 3.96 -36.79 -8.52
N SER A 35 4.02 -37.48 -9.67
CA SER A 35 3.41 -38.81 -9.82
C SER A 35 4.03 -39.83 -8.86
N ILE A 36 5.36 -39.88 -8.80
CA ILE A 36 6.10 -40.79 -7.91
C ILE A 36 5.76 -40.48 -6.44
N TRP A 37 5.69 -39.21 -6.07
CA TRP A 37 5.31 -38.80 -4.72
C TRP A 37 3.88 -39.20 -4.37
N ASN A 38 2.90 -38.95 -5.24
CA ASN A 38 1.51 -39.33 -4.99
C ASN A 38 1.35 -40.85 -4.86
N ASP A 39 2.00 -41.61 -5.74
CA ASP A 39 2.03 -43.07 -5.65
C ASP A 39 2.66 -43.54 -4.33
N HIS A 40 3.76 -42.91 -3.91
CA HIS A 40 4.42 -43.19 -2.63
C HIS A 40 3.50 -42.90 -1.45
N LEU A 41 2.75 -41.78 -1.46
CA LEU A 41 1.79 -41.45 -0.41
C LEU A 41 0.66 -42.48 -0.32
N VAL A 42 0.03 -42.83 -1.45
CA VAL A 42 -1.06 -43.81 -1.49
C VAL A 42 -0.57 -45.16 -0.95
N ARG A 43 0.60 -45.63 -1.43
CA ARG A 43 1.20 -46.88 -0.95
C ARG A 43 1.55 -46.83 0.53
N SER A 44 2.11 -45.72 1.01
CA SER A 44 2.46 -45.53 2.42
C SER A 44 1.24 -45.61 3.34
N ILE A 45 0.10 -45.03 2.91
CA ILE A 45 -1.17 -45.13 3.66
C ILE A 45 -1.64 -46.59 3.72
N LEU A 46 -1.63 -47.31 2.59
CA LEU A 46 -2.05 -48.72 2.54
C LEU A 46 -1.16 -49.60 3.42
N ILE A 47 0.15 -49.42 3.36
CA ILE A 47 1.10 -50.17 4.20
C ILE A 47 0.83 -49.86 5.68
N ARG A 48 0.64 -48.59 6.04
CA ARG A 48 0.30 -48.23 7.42
C ARG A 48 -1.01 -48.87 7.89
N GLN A 49 -2.04 -48.93 7.03
CA GLN A 49 -3.32 -49.56 7.34
C GLN A 49 -3.16 -51.08 7.56
N LEU A 50 -2.41 -51.76 6.70
CA LEU A 50 -2.12 -53.19 6.84
C LEU A 50 -1.33 -53.50 8.13
N PHE A 51 -0.39 -52.64 8.48
CA PHE A 51 0.47 -52.79 9.66
C PHE A 51 0.01 -51.93 10.86
N ILE A 52 -1.28 -51.60 10.96
CA ILE A 52 -1.80 -50.69 12.01
C ILE A 52 -1.52 -51.20 13.42
N VAL A 53 -1.58 -52.52 13.64
CA VAL A 53 -1.28 -53.14 14.93
C VAL A 53 0.19 -52.96 15.28
N LEU A 54 1.10 -53.11 14.29
CA LEU A 54 2.53 -52.90 14.48
C LEU A 54 2.83 -51.43 14.82
N ASP A 55 2.20 -50.49 14.10
CA ASP A 55 2.34 -49.04 14.30
C ASP A 55 1.78 -48.58 15.66
N ARG A 56 0.68 -49.19 16.12
CA ARG A 56 0.03 -48.80 17.41
C ARG A 56 0.53 -49.53 18.65
N THR A 57 1.30 -50.60 18.51
CA THR A 57 1.75 -51.39 19.68
C THR A 57 3.26 -51.42 19.82
N TYR A 58 3.97 -51.84 18.77
CA TYR A 58 5.42 -52.02 18.82
C TYR A 58 6.15 -50.69 18.69
N VAL A 59 5.81 -49.87 17.68
CA VAL A 59 6.43 -48.57 17.42
C VAL A 59 6.32 -47.65 18.66
N LEU A 60 5.12 -47.56 19.25
CA LEU A 60 4.87 -46.76 20.45
C LEU A 60 5.66 -47.24 21.68
N ARG A 61 5.88 -48.55 21.84
CA ARG A 61 6.64 -49.11 22.96
C ARG A 61 8.15 -49.03 22.77
N ALA A 62 8.62 -49.18 21.53
CA ALA A 62 10.03 -49.20 21.18
C ALA A 62 10.60 -47.80 20.91
N ALA A 63 9.77 -46.75 20.94
CA ALA A 63 10.15 -45.36 20.64
C ALA A 63 10.89 -45.19 19.30
N VAL A 64 10.51 -46.00 18.31
CA VAL A 64 10.99 -45.89 16.92
C VAL A 64 10.02 -45.03 16.10
N PRO A 65 10.45 -44.47 14.95
CA PRO A 65 9.55 -43.71 14.07
C PRO A 65 8.34 -44.55 13.64
N SER A 66 7.19 -43.90 13.49
CA SER A 66 6.02 -44.53 12.89
C SER A 66 6.31 -44.98 11.46
N ILE A 67 5.51 -45.93 10.97
CA ILE A 67 5.65 -46.41 9.58
C ILE A 67 5.47 -45.25 8.58
N TRP A 68 4.65 -44.25 8.94
CA TRP A 68 4.52 -43.02 8.17
C TRP A 68 5.81 -42.21 8.16
N GLU A 69 6.33 -41.85 9.34
CA GLU A 69 7.56 -41.05 9.47
C GLU A 69 8.75 -41.74 8.83
N LEU A 70 8.87 -43.06 8.97
CA LEU A 70 9.89 -43.86 8.32
C LEU A 70 9.82 -43.73 6.79
N ASN A 71 8.63 -43.87 6.20
CA ASN A 71 8.46 -43.72 4.74
C ASN A 71 8.79 -42.31 4.24
N GLN A 72 8.47 -41.28 5.02
CA GLN A 72 8.83 -39.90 4.68
C GLN A 72 10.33 -39.65 4.76
N ASP A 73 10.96 -40.16 5.81
CA ASP A 73 12.40 -40.06 6.02
C ASP A 73 13.20 -40.84 4.97
N LEU A 74 12.75 -42.03 4.56
CA LEU A 74 13.37 -42.78 3.45
C LEU A 74 13.25 -42.02 2.13
N PHE A 75 12.06 -41.49 1.78
CA PHE A 75 11.88 -40.70 0.57
C PHE A 75 12.76 -39.45 0.59
N ARG A 76 12.83 -38.76 1.73
CA ARG A 76 13.72 -37.61 1.93
C ARG A 76 15.17 -37.98 1.67
N ARG A 77 15.68 -39.07 2.28
CA ARG A 77 17.10 -39.46 2.21
C ARG A 77 17.54 -39.93 0.83
N TYR A 78 16.76 -40.78 0.18
CA TYR A 78 17.20 -41.38 -1.09
C TYR A 78 16.85 -40.53 -2.31
N ILE A 79 15.71 -39.81 -2.27
CA ILE A 79 15.25 -39.03 -3.41
C ILE A 79 15.63 -37.56 -3.25
N MET A 80 15.14 -36.90 -2.20
CA MET A 80 15.26 -35.43 -2.11
C MET A 80 16.58 -34.92 -1.52
N GLN A 81 17.35 -35.73 -0.80
CA GLN A 81 18.73 -35.37 -0.40
C GLN A 81 19.72 -35.55 -1.57
N ASN A 82 19.32 -36.18 -2.67
CA ASN A 82 20.10 -36.16 -3.89
C ASN A 82 20.11 -34.72 -4.44
N SER A 83 21.30 -34.13 -4.55
CA SER A 83 21.48 -32.72 -4.95
C SER A 83 20.91 -32.44 -6.35
N ILE A 84 21.02 -33.37 -7.28
CA ILE A 84 20.52 -33.20 -8.66
C ILE A 84 18.98 -33.12 -8.64
N VAL A 85 18.34 -34.06 -7.94
CA VAL A 85 16.88 -34.14 -7.83
C VAL A 85 16.33 -32.90 -7.13
N SER A 86 16.92 -32.54 -5.99
CA SER A 86 16.51 -31.37 -5.22
C SER A 86 16.66 -30.08 -6.03
N ASN A 87 17.82 -29.86 -6.65
CA ASN A 87 18.06 -28.66 -7.46
C ASN A 87 17.13 -28.59 -8.67
N ARG A 88 16.90 -29.70 -9.39
CA ARG A 88 15.95 -29.74 -10.52
C ARG A 88 14.53 -29.44 -10.06
N CYS A 89 14.11 -29.97 -8.92
CA CYS A 89 12.80 -29.71 -8.33
C CYS A 89 12.64 -28.23 -7.95
N ILE A 90 13.55 -27.69 -7.13
CA ILE A 90 13.49 -26.31 -6.65
C ILE A 90 13.57 -25.32 -7.82
N ASN A 91 14.53 -25.47 -8.72
CA ASN A 91 14.66 -24.58 -9.89
C ASN A 91 13.43 -24.67 -10.81
N GLY A 92 12.85 -25.86 -10.97
CA GLY A 92 11.61 -26.04 -11.71
C GLY A 92 10.45 -25.28 -11.08
N LEU A 93 10.27 -25.39 -9.75
CA LEU A 93 9.23 -24.65 -9.01
C LEU A 93 9.43 -23.14 -9.11
N LEU A 94 10.67 -22.64 -8.96
CA LEU A 94 10.97 -21.22 -9.10
C LEU A 94 10.67 -20.71 -10.52
N LYS A 95 11.01 -21.50 -11.55
CA LYS A 95 10.70 -21.16 -12.95
C LYS A 95 9.19 -21.10 -13.21
N LEU A 96 8.41 -22.02 -12.66
CA LEU A 96 6.94 -21.96 -12.75
C LEU A 96 6.39 -20.70 -12.07
N ILE A 97 6.93 -20.32 -10.92
CA ILE A 97 6.52 -19.08 -10.24
C ILE A 97 6.87 -17.84 -11.09
N GLU A 98 8.07 -17.82 -11.69
CA GLU A 98 8.49 -16.75 -12.59
C GLU A 98 7.59 -16.64 -13.83
N GLN A 99 7.20 -17.77 -14.42
CA GLN A 99 6.22 -17.83 -15.52
C GLN A 99 4.85 -17.28 -15.11
N GLU A 100 4.34 -17.67 -13.94
CA GLU A 100 3.08 -17.13 -13.43
C GLU A 100 3.16 -15.60 -13.19
N ARG A 101 4.30 -15.09 -12.70
CA ARG A 101 4.53 -13.63 -12.53
C ARG A 101 4.55 -12.87 -13.86
N ARG A 102 4.88 -13.54 -14.97
CA ARG A 102 4.80 -12.98 -16.34
C ARG A 102 3.39 -13.07 -16.94
N GLY A 103 2.44 -13.70 -16.23
CA GLY A 103 1.06 -13.87 -16.68
C GLY A 103 0.82 -15.18 -17.44
N GLU A 104 1.78 -16.11 -17.46
CA GLU A 104 1.58 -17.43 -18.04
C GLU A 104 0.72 -18.30 -17.12
N THR A 105 -0.12 -19.16 -17.71
CA THR A 105 -0.94 -20.10 -16.95
C THR A 105 -0.12 -21.29 -16.49
N ILE A 106 -0.06 -21.52 -15.18
CA ILE A 106 0.62 -22.67 -14.57
C ILE A 106 -0.36 -23.67 -13.98
N ASP A 107 0.09 -24.92 -13.84
CA ASP A 107 -0.64 -25.95 -13.12
C ASP A 107 -0.51 -25.72 -11.61
N ARG A 108 -1.49 -25.01 -11.03
CA ARG A 108 -1.53 -24.71 -9.60
C ARG A 108 -1.66 -25.97 -8.74
N SER A 109 -2.29 -27.03 -9.24
CA SER A 109 -2.45 -28.28 -8.48
C SER A 109 -1.10 -28.99 -8.31
N LEU A 110 -0.28 -29.01 -9.37
CA LEU A 110 1.08 -29.51 -9.34
C LEU A 110 1.94 -28.72 -8.34
N MET A 111 1.85 -27.39 -8.36
CA MET A 111 2.57 -26.53 -7.41
C MET A 111 2.17 -26.82 -5.97
N THR A 112 0.86 -26.85 -5.67
CA THR A 112 0.37 -27.13 -4.31
C THR A 112 0.88 -28.48 -3.80
N ASN A 113 0.84 -29.52 -4.64
CA ASN A 113 1.28 -30.86 -4.24
C ASN A 113 2.79 -30.92 -3.97
N LEU A 114 3.61 -30.32 -4.84
CA LEU A 114 5.06 -30.34 -4.68
C LEU A 114 5.55 -29.45 -3.53
N ILE A 115 4.92 -28.28 -3.30
CA ILE A 115 5.23 -27.48 -2.12
C ILE A 115 4.83 -28.22 -0.84
N ARG A 116 3.66 -28.87 -0.83
CA ARG A 116 3.23 -29.72 0.29
C ARG A 116 4.21 -30.87 0.53
N MET A 117 4.71 -31.53 -0.51
CA MET A 117 5.78 -32.52 -0.40
C MET A 117 7.02 -31.93 0.29
N LEU A 118 7.48 -30.74 -0.11
CA LEU A 118 8.64 -30.10 0.52
C LEU A 118 8.39 -29.75 2.00
N ILE A 119 7.15 -29.42 2.37
CA ILE A 119 6.76 -29.17 3.76
C ILE A 119 6.76 -30.48 4.56
N ASP A 120 6.11 -31.52 4.04
CA ASP A 120 5.99 -32.84 4.67
C ASP A 120 7.38 -33.50 4.85
N LEU A 121 8.34 -33.22 3.96
CA LEU A 121 9.72 -33.69 4.05
C LEU A 121 10.66 -32.76 4.83
N HIS A 122 10.15 -31.66 5.40
CA HIS A 122 10.92 -30.64 6.13
C HIS A 122 12.09 -30.03 5.33
N LEU A 123 11.90 -29.84 4.02
CA LEU A 123 12.87 -29.21 3.11
C LEU A 123 12.48 -27.78 2.73
N TYR A 124 11.19 -27.43 2.88
CA TYR A 124 10.66 -26.12 2.50
C TYR A 124 11.44 -24.95 3.12
N LYS A 125 11.62 -24.94 4.44
CA LYS A 125 12.27 -23.84 5.17
C LYS A 125 13.77 -23.71 4.90
N LYS A 126 14.44 -24.83 4.67
CA LYS A 126 15.90 -24.88 4.55
C LYS A 126 16.37 -24.66 3.13
N ASP A 127 15.71 -25.31 2.17
CA ASP A 127 16.21 -25.43 0.81
C ASP A 127 15.40 -24.58 -0.19
N PHE A 128 14.07 -24.49 -0.02
CA PHE A 128 13.21 -23.77 -0.97
C PHE A 128 13.01 -22.28 -0.60
N GLU A 129 12.57 -21.99 0.62
CA GLU A 129 12.18 -20.64 1.04
C GLU A 129 13.29 -19.59 0.84
N PRO A 130 14.56 -19.84 1.22
CA PRO A 130 15.63 -18.86 1.00
C PRO A 130 15.85 -18.52 -0.48
N LEU A 131 15.83 -19.52 -1.36
CA LEU A 131 16.01 -19.34 -2.80
C LEU A 131 14.79 -18.65 -3.44
N PHE A 132 13.59 -18.97 -2.96
CA PHE A 132 12.36 -18.30 -3.39
C PHE A 132 12.35 -16.82 -3.00
N LEU A 133 12.74 -16.48 -1.78
CA LEU A 133 12.80 -15.10 -1.32
C LEU A 133 13.90 -14.31 -2.05
N GLN A 134 15.08 -14.89 -2.23
CA GLN A 134 16.18 -14.25 -2.96
C GLN A 134 15.80 -13.96 -4.42
N SER A 135 15.28 -14.95 -5.15
CA SER A 135 14.84 -14.75 -6.54
C SER A 135 13.71 -13.72 -6.66
N THR A 136 12.84 -13.63 -5.64
CA THR A 136 11.79 -12.63 -5.57
C THR A 136 12.33 -11.22 -5.31
N GLU A 137 13.31 -11.09 -4.42
CA GLU A 137 13.99 -9.83 -4.13
C GLU A 137 14.69 -9.28 -5.38
N GLU A 138 15.47 -10.12 -6.08
CA GLU A 138 16.15 -9.73 -7.31
C GLU A 138 15.18 -9.29 -8.41
N LEU A 139 14.05 -10.00 -8.56
CA LEU A 139 13.00 -9.65 -9.52
C LEU A 139 12.40 -8.28 -9.21
N TYR A 140 11.89 -8.08 -7.99
CA TYR A 140 11.20 -6.83 -7.64
C TYR A 140 12.15 -5.63 -7.50
N HIS A 141 13.42 -5.85 -7.15
CA HIS A 141 14.44 -4.80 -7.17
C HIS A 141 14.68 -4.27 -8.58
N ASN A 142 14.79 -5.16 -9.57
CA ASN A 142 14.96 -4.77 -10.97
C ASN A 142 13.67 -4.15 -11.53
N GLU A 143 12.52 -4.76 -11.24
CA GLU A 143 11.20 -4.27 -11.67
C GLU A 143 10.92 -2.86 -11.13
N GLY A 144 11.18 -2.61 -9.85
CA GLY A 144 11.03 -1.29 -9.22
C GLY A 144 11.91 -0.22 -9.88
N ARG A 145 13.19 -0.51 -10.10
CA ARG A 145 14.14 0.40 -10.76
C ARG A 145 13.75 0.78 -12.18
N THR A 146 13.28 -0.18 -12.97
CA THR A 146 12.89 0.08 -14.37
C THR A 146 11.54 0.80 -14.44
N LEU A 147 10.54 0.33 -13.70
CA LEU A 147 9.18 0.86 -13.82
C LEU A 147 9.03 2.27 -13.25
N ILE A 148 9.76 2.62 -12.19
CA ILE A 148 9.70 3.99 -11.63
C ILE A 148 10.27 5.05 -12.58
N GLN A 149 11.11 4.65 -13.54
CA GLN A 149 11.70 5.55 -14.53
C GLN A 149 10.89 5.63 -15.82
N THR A 150 10.12 4.58 -16.13
CA THR A 150 9.44 4.42 -17.43
C THR A 150 7.95 4.71 -17.36
N LEU A 151 7.29 4.40 -16.25
CA LEU A 151 5.86 4.58 -16.07
C LEU A 151 5.52 5.91 -15.42
N GLU A 152 4.29 6.36 -15.67
CA GLU A 152 3.66 7.40 -14.87
C GLU A 152 3.42 6.90 -13.43
N LEU A 153 3.50 7.79 -12.45
CA LEU A 153 3.34 7.43 -11.04
C LEU A 153 1.99 6.74 -10.74
N SER A 154 0.89 7.19 -11.34
CA SER A 154 -0.43 6.56 -11.15
C SER A 154 -0.44 5.10 -11.63
N GLN A 155 0.14 4.85 -12.81
CA GLN A 155 0.28 3.50 -13.38
C GLN A 155 1.22 2.63 -12.53
N TYR A 156 2.31 3.22 -12.03
CA TYR A 156 3.24 2.55 -11.14
C TYR A 156 2.54 2.13 -9.83
N LEU A 157 1.75 3.00 -9.20
CA LEU A 157 1.03 2.68 -7.96
C LEU A 157 0.01 1.55 -8.16
N SER A 158 -0.76 1.59 -9.25
CA SER A 158 -1.67 0.50 -9.61
C SER A 158 -0.93 -0.81 -9.89
N HIS A 159 0.25 -0.74 -10.49
CA HIS A 159 1.10 -1.90 -10.71
C HIS A 159 1.60 -2.51 -9.38
N VAL A 160 2.03 -1.69 -8.42
CA VAL A 160 2.44 -2.16 -7.09
C VAL A 160 1.28 -2.84 -6.36
N GLU A 161 0.09 -2.24 -6.37
CA GLU A 161 -1.10 -2.85 -5.75
C GLU A 161 -1.44 -4.21 -6.38
N ARG A 162 -1.39 -4.29 -7.71
CA ARG A 162 -1.59 -5.54 -8.45
C ARG A 162 -0.56 -6.60 -8.02
N ARG A 163 0.73 -6.26 -7.95
CA ARG A 163 1.78 -7.20 -7.52
C ARG A 163 1.60 -7.69 -6.09
N LEU A 164 1.24 -6.80 -5.16
CA LEU A 164 0.94 -7.18 -3.78
C LEU A 164 -0.25 -8.15 -3.71
N ASN A 165 -1.29 -7.91 -4.49
CA ASN A 165 -2.46 -8.80 -4.56
C ASN A 165 -2.10 -10.16 -5.19
N GLU A 166 -1.29 -10.18 -6.25
CA GLU A 166 -0.80 -11.41 -6.88
C GLU A 166 0.01 -12.26 -5.89
N GLU A 167 0.94 -11.68 -5.13
CA GLU A 167 1.71 -12.41 -4.12
C GLU A 167 0.83 -12.89 -2.94
N GLN A 168 -0.16 -12.10 -2.53
CA GLN A 168 -1.12 -12.56 -1.50
C GLN A 168 -1.95 -13.75 -1.97
N LEU A 169 -2.40 -13.74 -3.23
CA LEU A 169 -3.11 -14.88 -3.84
C LEU A 169 -2.18 -16.09 -3.96
N ARG A 170 -0.91 -15.88 -4.32
CA ARG A 170 0.09 -16.94 -4.39
C ARG A 170 0.31 -17.65 -3.06
N ILE A 171 0.41 -16.88 -1.97
CA ILE A 171 0.44 -17.42 -0.60
C ILE A 171 -0.80 -18.25 -0.30
N LYS A 172 -1.99 -17.74 -0.63
CA LYS A 172 -3.24 -18.49 -0.39
C LYS A 172 -3.32 -19.79 -1.19
N ASN A 173 -2.74 -19.82 -2.39
CA ASN A 173 -2.90 -20.94 -3.31
C ASN A 173 -1.93 -22.10 -3.03
N TYR A 174 -0.63 -21.81 -2.87
CA TYR A 174 0.37 -22.89 -2.81
C TYR A 174 1.64 -22.60 -2.01
N ILE A 175 1.92 -21.37 -1.58
CA ILE A 175 3.10 -21.05 -0.73
C ILE A 175 2.71 -21.18 0.75
N ASP A 176 3.65 -21.59 1.61
CA ASP A 176 3.35 -21.76 3.03
C ASP A 176 3.08 -20.41 3.72
N GLN A 177 2.10 -20.40 4.63
CA GLN A 177 1.67 -19.18 5.34
C GLN A 177 2.80 -18.55 6.16
N SER A 178 3.77 -19.34 6.63
CA SER A 178 4.92 -18.83 7.38
C SER A 178 5.84 -17.92 6.57
N THR A 179 5.81 -18.01 5.23
CA THR A 179 6.60 -17.16 4.32
C THR A 179 5.93 -15.80 4.07
N LYS A 180 4.64 -15.65 4.41
CA LYS A 180 3.83 -14.46 4.12
C LYS A 180 4.50 -13.15 4.54
N LEU A 181 4.95 -13.07 5.79
CA LEU A 181 5.48 -11.83 6.34
C LEU A 181 6.77 -11.41 5.64
N GLN A 182 7.67 -12.36 5.38
CA GLN A 182 8.95 -12.09 4.71
C GLN A 182 8.74 -11.72 3.24
N LEU A 183 7.88 -12.46 2.53
CA LEU A 183 7.59 -12.21 1.11
C LEU A 183 6.99 -10.81 0.90
N ILE A 184 5.93 -10.47 1.65
CA ILE A 184 5.27 -9.16 1.50
C ILE A 184 6.23 -8.02 1.85
N HIS A 185 7.03 -8.16 2.91
CA HIS A 185 8.03 -7.17 3.28
C HIS A 185 9.09 -6.96 2.19
N ILE A 186 9.55 -8.02 1.51
CA ILE A 186 10.47 -7.91 0.37
C ILE A 186 9.84 -7.11 -0.77
N VAL A 187 8.58 -7.41 -1.11
CA VAL A 187 7.87 -6.68 -2.19
C VAL A 187 7.67 -5.21 -1.83
N GLU A 188 7.22 -4.92 -0.59
CA GLU A 188 7.00 -3.56 -0.10
C GLU A 188 8.32 -2.76 -0.07
N ASN A 189 9.43 -3.36 0.37
CA ASN A 189 10.71 -2.66 0.40
C ASN A 189 11.25 -2.32 -0.98
N ASN A 190 11.19 -3.28 -1.90
CA ASN A 190 11.77 -3.12 -3.22
C ASN A 190 10.91 -2.23 -4.13
N LEU A 191 9.57 -2.32 -4.04
CA LEU A 191 8.68 -1.52 -4.89
C LEU A 191 8.27 -0.18 -4.28
N ILE A 192 8.28 -0.05 -2.96
CA ILE A 192 7.80 1.16 -2.27
C ILE A 192 8.95 1.83 -1.52
N THR A 193 9.44 1.22 -0.43
CA THR A 193 10.36 1.86 0.53
C THR A 193 11.59 2.49 -0.13
N ASN A 194 12.23 1.77 -1.06
CA ASN A 194 13.43 2.25 -1.76
C ASN A 194 13.18 3.44 -2.70
N HIS A 195 11.93 3.66 -3.08
CA HIS A 195 11.53 4.61 -4.13
C HIS A 195 10.66 5.76 -3.63
N ILE A 196 10.29 5.82 -2.34
CA ILE A 196 9.43 6.87 -1.75
C ILE A 196 9.90 8.29 -2.13
N LYS A 197 11.19 8.61 -1.93
CA LYS A 197 11.74 9.93 -2.23
C LYS A 197 11.65 10.29 -3.71
N GLN A 198 11.82 9.30 -4.59
CA GLN A 198 11.72 9.50 -6.04
C GLN A 198 10.27 9.70 -6.49
N MET A 199 9.32 8.97 -5.88
CA MET A 199 7.88 9.16 -6.13
C MET A 199 7.43 10.56 -5.72
N LEU A 200 7.84 11.00 -4.53
CA LEU A 200 7.42 12.29 -3.97
C LEU A 200 8.03 13.47 -4.73
N SER A 201 9.33 13.43 -5.05
CA SER A 201 10.05 14.56 -5.63
C SER A 201 9.64 14.93 -7.07
N LYS A 202 9.16 13.97 -7.87
CA LYS A 202 8.92 14.20 -9.31
C LYS A 202 7.46 14.40 -9.68
N SER A 203 6.54 13.78 -8.94
CA SER A 203 5.19 13.56 -9.45
C SER A 203 4.09 13.75 -8.40
N PHE A 204 4.42 14.07 -7.15
CA PHE A 204 3.39 14.30 -6.12
C PHE A 204 2.62 15.60 -6.39
N ASP A 205 3.34 16.67 -6.70
CA ASP A 205 2.75 17.98 -6.99
C ASP A 205 1.78 17.90 -8.18
N THR A 206 2.19 17.21 -9.26
CA THR A 206 1.34 17.04 -10.45
C THR A 206 0.08 16.24 -10.17
N LEU A 207 0.12 15.21 -9.31
CA LEU A 207 -1.06 14.45 -8.92
C LEU A 207 -2.07 15.30 -8.14
N ILE A 208 -1.59 16.19 -7.26
CA ILE A 208 -2.47 17.10 -6.54
C ILE A 208 -3.02 18.15 -7.50
N ASP A 209 -2.18 18.74 -8.36
CA ASP A 209 -2.59 19.74 -9.35
C ASP A 209 -3.72 19.22 -10.24
N GLU A 210 -3.56 18.02 -10.80
CA GLU A 210 -4.54 17.33 -11.65
C GLU A 210 -5.75 16.76 -10.90
N ASN A 211 -5.83 16.93 -9.58
CA ASN A 211 -6.93 16.48 -8.74
C ASN A 211 -7.18 14.95 -8.81
N ARG A 212 -6.11 14.15 -8.95
CA ARG A 212 -6.21 12.68 -9.03
C ARG A 212 -6.37 12.03 -7.65
N LEU A 213 -7.57 12.14 -7.07
CA LEU A 213 -7.90 11.66 -5.72
C LEU A 213 -7.60 10.16 -5.55
N SER A 214 -8.01 9.32 -6.49
CA SER A 214 -7.82 7.86 -6.42
C SER A 214 -6.34 7.46 -6.34
N SER A 215 -5.47 8.06 -7.15
CA SER A 215 -4.04 7.79 -7.13
C SER A 215 -3.38 8.21 -5.82
N VAL A 216 -3.80 9.36 -5.24
CA VAL A 216 -3.28 9.83 -3.96
C VAL A 216 -3.77 8.96 -2.80
N ALA A 217 -5.01 8.46 -2.83
CA ALA A 217 -5.52 7.52 -1.84
C ALA A 217 -4.73 6.20 -1.88
N VAL A 218 -4.50 5.63 -3.07
CA VAL A 218 -3.67 4.41 -3.23
C VAL A 218 -2.25 4.67 -2.75
N MET A 219 -1.66 5.83 -3.06
CA MET A 219 -0.34 6.18 -2.54
C MET A 219 -0.32 6.20 -1.01
N TYR A 220 -1.31 6.81 -0.38
CA TYR A 220 -1.41 6.87 1.08
C TYR A 220 -1.50 5.47 1.69
N ASP A 221 -2.38 4.62 1.15
CA ASP A 221 -2.55 3.23 1.61
C ASP A 221 -1.28 2.38 1.43
N LEU A 222 -0.54 2.59 0.35
CA LEU A 222 0.76 1.94 0.12
C LEU A 222 1.82 2.43 1.11
N PHE A 223 1.85 3.73 1.40
CA PHE A 223 2.85 4.31 2.31
C PHE A 223 2.58 3.93 3.77
N LEU A 224 1.31 3.75 4.15
CA LEU A 224 0.92 3.21 5.46
C LEU A 224 1.57 1.85 5.75
N ARG A 225 1.80 1.03 4.71
CA ARG A 225 2.43 -0.29 4.83
C ARG A 225 3.92 -0.22 5.16
N THR A 226 4.62 0.78 4.64
CA THR A 226 6.06 0.98 4.85
C THR A 226 6.44 1.52 6.23
N GLY A 227 5.44 1.71 7.12
CA GLY A 227 5.65 2.18 8.48
C GLY A 227 5.83 3.71 8.57
N PRO A 228 6.42 4.21 9.68
CA PRO A 228 6.39 5.64 10.00
C PRO A 228 7.23 6.51 9.07
N LEU A 229 8.27 5.95 8.44
CA LEU A 229 9.17 6.70 7.56
C LEU A 229 8.44 7.22 6.31
N GLY A 230 7.73 6.35 5.60
CA GLY A 230 7.02 6.76 4.38
C GLY A 230 5.91 7.77 4.63
N ILE A 231 5.17 7.63 5.73
CA ILE A 231 4.13 8.58 6.11
C ILE A 231 4.73 9.94 6.45
N ASN A 232 5.88 9.97 7.14
CA ASN A 232 6.54 11.23 7.49
C ASN A 232 7.07 11.95 6.25
N ASP A 233 7.66 11.23 5.29
CA ASP A 233 8.11 11.81 4.02
C ASP A 233 6.93 12.37 3.22
N LEU A 234 5.80 11.67 3.16
CA LEU A 234 4.58 12.16 2.51
C LEU A 234 4.00 13.40 3.20
N ARG A 235 4.05 13.43 4.53
CA ARG A 235 3.63 14.60 5.33
C ARG A 235 4.50 15.82 5.02
N GLU A 236 5.80 15.64 4.91
CA GLU A 236 6.73 16.70 4.53
C GLU A 236 6.47 17.19 3.11
N ALA A 237 6.31 16.27 2.15
CA ALA A 237 5.98 16.60 0.77
C ALA A 237 4.65 17.39 0.67
N PHE A 238 3.60 16.94 1.36
CA PHE A 238 2.30 17.63 1.40
C PHE A 238 2.40 19.03 2.01
N GLY A 239 3.10 19.17 3.14
CA GLY A 239 3.32 20.49 3.75
C GLY A 239 4.12 21.42 2.84
N ASN A 240 5.17 20.93 2.19
CA ASN A 240 5.99 21.72 1.28
C ASN A 240 5.20 22.15 0.04
N TYR A 241 4.41 21.26 -0.57
CA TYR A 241 3.52 21.58 -1.67
C TYR A 241 2.56 22.72 -1.30
N ILE A 242 1.87 22.61 -0.14
CA ILE A 242 0.93 23.64 0.32
C ILE A 242 1.63 24.99 0.50
N LYS A 243 2.82 25.00 1.12
CA LYS A 243 3.59 26.23 1.37
C LYS A 243 4.05 26.87 0.07
N VAL A 244 4.57 26.10 -0.89
CA VAL A 244 5.05 26.61 -2.17
C VAL A 244 3.90 27.13 -3.02
N HIS A 245 2.85 26.33 -3.20
CA HIS A 245 1.72 26.71 -4.04
C HIS A 245 0.92 27.87 -3.41
N GLY A 246 0.66 27.81 -2.10
CA GLY A 246 -0.01 28.89 -1.37
C GLY A 246 0.77 30.20 -1.36
N ARG A 247 2.10 30.15 -1.32
CA ARG A 247 2.94 31.36 -1.43
C ARG A 247 2.77 32.05 -2.78
N VAL A 248 2.66 31.29 -3.86
CA VAL A 248 2.42 31.85 -5.20
C VAL A 248 1.06 32.57 -5.25
N LEU A 249 0.02 32.00 -4.64
CA LEU A 249 -1.32 32.61 -4.59
C LEU A 249 -1.35 33.94 -3.82
N VAL A 250 -0.54 34.08 -2.78
CA VAL A 250 -0.59 35.25 -1.90
C VAL A 250 0.35 36.38 -2.36
N ILE A 251 1.47 36.09 -3.03
CA ILE A 251 2.47 37.11 -3.41
C ILE A 251 2.08 37.87 -4.69
N ASP A 252 1.31 37.26 -5.59
CA ASP A 252 0.93 37.87 -6.88
C ASP A 252 0.00 39.08 -6.67
N VAL A 253 0.54 40.28 -6.92
CA VAL A 253 -0.19 41.56 -6.70
C VAL A 253 -1.27 41.78 -7.76
N ASP A 254 -1.08 41.23 -8.96
CA ASP A 254 -2.03 41.39 -10.07
C ASP A 254 -3.30 40.53 -9.86
N LYS A 255 -3.25 39.56 -8.95
CA LYS A 255 -4.36 38.67 -8.59
C LYS A 255 -5.01 38.98 -7.24
N ASP A 256 -4.72 40.14 -6.64
CA ASP A 256 -5.30 40.57 -5.35
C ASP A 256 -6.83 40.46 -5.32
N ASP A 257 -7.50 40.80 -6.43
CA ASP A 257 -8.95 40.78 -6.53
C ASP A 257 -9.55 39.36 -6.49
N LYS A 258 -8.77 38.34 -6.88
CA LYS A 258 -9.18 36.92 -6.90
C LYS A 258 -8.58 36.11 -5.76
N MET A 259 -7.63 36.67 -5.02
CA MET A 259 -6.88 35.96 -4.00
C MET A 259 -7.77 35.23 -3.00
N VAL A 260 -8.80 35.88 -2.46
CA VAL A 260 -9.65 35.26 -1.42
C VAL A 260 -10.44 34.08 -1.97
N ASP A 261 -11.00 34.21 -3.18
CA ASP A 261 -11.74 33.12 -3.82
C ASP A 261 -10.80 31.95 -4.18
N GLU A 262 -9.60 32.22 -4.73
CA GLU A 262 -8.59 31.20 -5.03
C GLU A 262 -8.09 30.49 -3.75
N LEU A 263 -7.93 31.22 -2.63
CA LEU A 263 -7.55 30.62 -1.34
C LEU A 263 -8.65 29.72 -0.77
N LEU A 264 -9.92 30.10 -0.93
CA LEU A 264 -11.05 29.26 -0.53
C LEU A 264 -11.12 27.99 -1.37
N GLU A 265 -11.02 28.09 -2.70
CA GLU A 265 -11.00 26.94 -3.61
C GLU A 265 -9.82 26.01 -3.30
N PHE A 266 -8.63 26.58 -3.05
CA PHE A 266 -7.46 25.80 -2.69
C PHE A 266 -7.63 25.08 -1.36
N LYS A 267 -8.22 25.74 -0.35
CA LYS A 267 -8.51 25.14 0.95
C LYS A 267 -9.51 24.00 0.81
N GLU A 268 -10.59 24.19 0.07
CA GLU A 268 -11.59 23.15 -0.20
C GLU A 268 -10.99 21.95 -0.92
N LYS A 269 -10.16 22.20 -1.95
CA LYS A 269 -9.43 21.15 -2.66
C LYS A 269 -8.62 20.31 -1.68
N LEU A 270 -7.82 20.93 -0.82
CA LEU A 270 -6.96 20.24 0.14
C LEU A 270 -7.73 19.54 1.25
N ASP A 271 -8.84 20.11 1.73
CA ASP A 271 -9.72 19.45 2.69
C ASP A 271 -10.31 18.15 2.11
N ARG A 272 -10.69 18.15 0.83
CA ARG A 272 -11.12 16.91 0.15
C ARG A 272 -10.01 15.87 0.12
N PHE A 273 -8.77 16.24 -0.19
CA PHE A 273 -7.64 15.29 -0.13
C PHE A 273 -7.42 14.73 1.27
N VAL A 274 -7.49 15.56 2.32
CA VAL A 274 -7.36 15.09 3.70
C VAL A 274 -8.50 14.15 4.09
N HIS A 275 -9.72 14.45 3.66
CA HIS A 275 -10.89 13.66 3.99
C HIS A 275 -10.94 12.32 3.22
N GLU A 276 -10.83 12.38 1.91
CA GLU A 276 -11.04 11.24 1.00
C GLU A 276 -9.77 10.40 0.79
N CYS A 277 -8.59 11.03 0.69
CA CYS A 277 -7.35 10.31 0.37
C CYS A 277 -6.55 9.92 1.61
N PHE A 278 -6.59 10.75 2.66
CA PHE A 278 -5.81 10.52 3.89
C PHE A 278 -6.64 9.98 5.05
N HIS A 279 -7.84 9.44 4.78
CA HIS A 279 -8.75 8.86 5.77
C HIS A 279 -9.03 9.77 6.98
N SER A 280 -9.11 11.09 6.75
CA SER A 280 -9.27 12.12 7.80
C SER A 280 -8.20 12.07 8.91
N ASN A 281 -6.96 11.73 8.55
CA ASN A 281 -5.85 11.67 9.50
C ASN A 281 -5.55 13.05 10.11
N GLU A 282 -5.70 13.16 11.43
CA GLU A 282 -5.50 14.41 12.18
C GLU A 282 -4.13 15.04 11.94
N LYS A 283 -3.08 14.24 11.72
CA LYS A 283 -1.73 14.75 11.48
C LYS A 283 -1.61 15.50 10.15
N PHE A 284 -2.33 15.06 9.13
CA PHE A 284 -2.41 15.77 7.84
C PHE A 284 -3.28 17.02 7.97
N GLY A 285 -4.36 16.95 8.75
CA GLY A 285 -5.16 18.13 9.10
C GLY A 285 -4.37 19.21 9.83
N ASN A 286 -3.47 18.83 10.75
CA ASN A 286 -2.60 19.77 11.45
C ASN A 286 -1.55 20.38 10.49
N ILE A 287 -0.91 19.56 9.64
CA ILE A 287 0.02 20.09 8.62
C ILE A 287 -0.66 21.07 7.68
N LEU A 288 -1.91 20.79 7.29
CA LEU A 288 -2.70 21.70 6.48
C LEU A 288 -2.88 23.04 7.19
N LYS A 289 -3.29 23.04 8.47
CA LYS A 289 -3.46 24.25 9.28
C LYS A 289 -2.15 25.04 9.40
N ASP A 290 -1.07 24.37 9.83
CA ASP A 290 0.23 24.99 10.05
C ASP A 290 0.82 25.56 8.74
N SER A 291 0.61 24.85 7.61
CA SER A 291 1.10 25.29 6.31
C SER A 291 0.29 26.47 5.78
N PHE A 292 -1.03 26.48 5.98
CA PHE A 292 -1.90 27.63 5.64
C PHE A 292 -1.52 28.88 6.43
N GLU A 293 -1.37 28.75 7.74
CA GLU A 293 -0.94 29.85 8.59
C GLU A 293 0.45 30.37 8.18
N PHE A 294 1.38 29.47 7.83
CA PHE A 294 2.70 29.87 7.38
C PHE A 294 2.70 30.71 6.10
N PHE A 295 2.04 30.28 5.02
CA PHE A 295 2.13 31.00 3.75
C PHE A 295 1.25 32.25 3.70
N ILE A 296 0.07 32.25 4.34
CA ILE A 296 -0.82 33.43 4.37
C ILE A 296 -0.11 34.60 5.03
N ASN A 297 0.62 34.34 6.12
CA ASN A 297 1.30 35.39 6.87
C ASN A 297 2.64 35.84 6.25
N GLN A 298 3.06 35.30 5.10
CA GLN A 298 4.22 35.82 4.38
C GLN A 298 3.97 37.19 3.74
N ARG A 299 2.71 37.52 3.43
CA ARG A 299 2.34 38.85 2.94
C ARG A 299 1.72 39.64 4.09
N SER A 300 2.44 40.66 4.54
CA SER A 300 2.00 41.50 5.64
C SER A 300 0.70 42.23 5.30
N ASN A 301 -0.28 42.15 6.21
CA ASN A 301 -1.51 42.94 6.28
C ASN A 301 -2.51 42.79 5.12
N LYS A 302 -2.07 42.42 3.92
CA LYS A 302 -2.91 42.37 2.72
C LYS A 302 -3.97 41.26 2.74
N PRO A 303 -3.66 40.01 3.16
CA PRO A 303 -4.67 38.98 3.30
C PRO A 303 -5.78 39.41 4.29
N ALA A 304 -5.41 40.08 5.39
CA ALA A 304 -6.36 40.60 6.37
C ALA A 304 -7.30 41.66 5.76
N GLU A 305 -6.75 42.62 5.00
CA GLU A 305 -7.52 43.63 4.27
C GLU A 305 -8.47 42.99 3.25
N LEU A 306 -7.98 42.05 2.44
CA LEU A 306 -8.74 41.44 1.37
C LEU A 306 -9.86 40.54 1.90
N VAL A 307 -9.62 39.78 2.98
CA VAL A 307 -10.68 39.00 3.63
C VAL A 307 -11.75 39.93 4.22
N ALA A 308 -11.37 41.06 4.84
CA ALA A 308 -12.35 42.04 5.34
C ALA A 308 -13.21 42.63 4.20
N LYS A 309 -12.58 42.98 3.08
CA LYS A 309 -13.28 43.46 1.87
C LYS A 309 -14.18 42.40 1.25
N ALA A 310 -13.75 41.15 1.20
CA ALA A 310 -14.56 40.03 0.68
C ALA A 310 -15.81 39.83 1.54
N VAL A 311 -15.67 39.88 2.87
CA VAL A 311 -16.83 39.84 3.79
C VAL A 311 -17.77 41.03 3.55
N ASP A 312 -17.26 42.26 3.43
CA ASP A 312 -18.08 43.44 3.11
C ASP A 312 -18.81 43.29 1.78
N ALA A 313 -18.12 42.81 0.74
CA ALA A 313 -18.71 42.60 -0.58
C ALA A 313 -19.87 41.62 -0.52
N ARG A 314 -19.72 40.48 0.17
CA ARG A 314 -20.77 39.46 0.34
C ARG A 314 -21.96 39.98 1.16
N LEU A 315 -21.70 40.78 2.20
CA LEU A 315 -22.74 41.41 3.03
C LEU A 315 -23.42 42.61 2.37
N ARG A 316 -22.81 43.26 1.38
CA ARG A 316 -23.44 44.35 0.60
C ARG A 316 -24.29 43.87 -0.55
N THR A 317 -23.76 42.91 -1.30
CA THR A 317 -24.43 42.45 -2.52
C THR A 317 -25.63 41.60 -2.22
N GLY A 318 -25.66 40.92 -1.05
CA GLY A 318 -26.76 40.05 -0.63
C GLY A 318 -27.29 39.31 -1.84
N ASN A 319 -26.41 38.53 -2.50
CA ASN A 319 -26.62 38.00 -3.84
C ASN A 319 -28.12 37.74 -4.03
N LYS A 320 -28.79 38.50 -4.93
CA LYS A 320 -30.24 38.38 -5.17
C LYS A 320 -30.66 36.96 -5.62
N GLU A 321 -29.68 36.07 -5.79
CA GLU A 321 -29.79 34.67 -6.21
C GLU A 321 -29.33 33.66 -5.12
N ALA A 322 -28.71 34.09 -4.01
CA ALA A 322 -28.21 33.17 -2.97
C ALA A 322 -29.13 33.17 -1.73
N THR A 323 -29.40 31.99 -1.21
CA THR A 323 -30.18 31.79 0.02
C THR A 323 -29.40 32.24 1.25
N GLU A 324 -30.10 32.55 2.35
CA GLU A 324 -29.45 32.89 3.64
C GLU A 324 -28.51 31.77 4.11
N GLU A 325 -28.84 30.50 3.85
CA GLU A 325 -27.98 29.34 4.17
C GLU A 325 -26.67 29.32 3.38
N GLU A 326 -26.70 29.67 2.10
CA GLU A 326 -25.50 29.74 1.27
C GLU A 326 -24.60 30.90 1.67
N LEU A 327 -25.20 32.04 2.02
CA LEU A 327 -24.47 33.18 2.57
C LEU A 327 -23.76 32.78 3.87
N GLU A 328 -24.44 32.11 4.78
CA GLU A 328 -23.88 31.65 6.05
C GLU A 328 -22.70 30.69 5.84
N LYS A 329 -22.83 29.73 4.92
CA LYS A 329 -21.73 28.81 4.56
C LYS A 329 -20.51 29.54 4.01
N ILE A 330 -20.70 30.58 3.19
CA ILE A 330 -19.60 31.39 2.65
C ILE A 330 -18.92 32.18 3.77
N LEU A 331 -19.69 32.77 4.69
CA LEU A 331 -19.15 33.50 5.84
C LEU A 331 -18.33 32.58 6.76
N ASP A 332 -18.81 31.35 7.01
CA ASP A 332 -18.05 30.35 7.79
C ASP A 332 -16.72 29.98 7.13
N LYS A 333 -16.71 29.82 5.80
CA LYS A 333 -15.49 29.58 5.02
C LYS A 333 -14.50 30.75 5.10
N LEU A 334 -14.97 31.99 5.00
CA LEU A 334 -14.13 33.19 5.17
C LEU A 334 -13.56 33.30 6.59
N LEU A 335 -14.33 32.91 7.60
CA LEU A 335 -13.88 32.87 8.99
C LEU A 335 -12.87 31.76 9.27
N ILE A 336 -12.91 30.65 8.52
CA ILE A 336 -11.82 29.67 8.52
C ILE A 336 -10.52 30.33 8.05
N LEU A 337 -10.54 31.11 6.96
CA LEU A 337 -9.35 31.83 6.49
C LEU A 337 -8.88 32.88 7.50
N PHE A 338 -9.80 33.64 8.11
CA PHE A 338 -9.49 34.63 9.14
C PHE A 338 -8.70 34.03 10.31
N ARG A 339 -9.01 32.79 10.71
CA ARG A 339 -8.30 32.10 11.79
C ARG A 339 -6.82 31.85 11.51
N PHE A 340 -6.40 31.81 10.24
CA PHE A 340 -5.00 31.65 9.85
C PHE A 340 -4.22 32.97 9.75
N ILE A 341 -4.87 34.12 9.91
CA ILE A 341 -4.26 35.44 9.74
C ILE A 341 -3.77 35.99 11.09
N HIS A 342 -2.51 36.43 11.16
CA HIS A 342 -1.95 37.08 12.35
C HIS A 342 -2.43 38.53 12.53
N GLY A 343 -2.56 39.31 11.45
CA GLY A 343 -2.98 40.72 11.46
C GLY A 343 -4.47 40.95 11.72
N LYS A 344 -5.00 40.41 12.83
CA LYS A 344 -6.43 40.51 13.19
C LYS A 344 -6.89 41.94 13.46
N ASP A 345 -6.00 42.78 13.97
CA ASP A 345 -6.18 44.22 14.17
C ASP A 345 -6.43 44.96 12.85
N VAL A 346 -5.69 44.59 11.79
CA VAL A 346 -5.88 45.14 10.45
C VAL A 346 -7.24 44.74 9.91
N PHE A 347 -7.61 43.46 10.01
CA PHE A 347 -8.95 42.99 9.64
C PHE A 347 -10.03 43.79 10.38
N GLU A 348 -9.90 43.96 11.70
CA GLU A 348 -10.87 44.70 12.52
C GLU A 348 -11.01 46.17 12.08
N ALA A 349 -9.90 46.84 11.78
CA ALA A 349 -9.91 48.23 11.32
C ALA A 349 -10.66 48.40 9.99
N PHE A 350 -10.41 47.53 9.01
CA PHE A 350 -11.13 47.55 7.73
C PHE A 350 -12.60 47.14 7.90
N TYR A 351 -12.87 46.08 8.67
CA TYR A 351 -14.23 45.60 8.93
C TYR A 351 -15.09 46.67 9.61
N LYS A 352 -14.60 47.34 10.66
CA LYS A 352 -15.32 48.44 11.34
C LYS A 352 -15.62 49.60 10.39
N LYS A 353 -14.64 50.01 9.59
CA LYS A 353 -14.80 51.09 8.61
C LYS A 353 -15.91 50.77 7.61
N ASP A 354 -15.94 49.55 7.09
CA ASP A 354 -16.90 49.17 6.07
C ASP A 354 -18.28 48.83 6.65
N LEU A 355 -18.35 48.27 7.87
CA LEU A 355 -19.60 48.13 8.63
C LEU A 355 -20.27 49.48 8.88
N ALA A 356 -19.52 50.50 9.32
CA ALA A 356 -20.06 51.84 9.52
C ALA A 356 -20.68 52.41 8.24
N LYS A 357 -20.03 52.21 7.09
CA LYS A 357 -20.58 52.61 5.78
C LYS A 357 -21.86 51.85 5.43
N ARG A 358 -21.91 50.53 5.67
CA ARG A 358 -23.11 49.73 5.37
C ARG A 358 -24.31 50.18 6.21
N LEU A 359 -24.10 50.43 7.50
CA LEU A 359 -25.13 50.90 8.41
C LEU A 359 -25.63 52.31 8.08
N LEU A 360 -24.71 53.24 7.75
CA LEU A 360 -25.07 54.63 7.43
C LEU A 360 -25.74 54.80 6.06
N VAL A 361 -25.36 53.98 5.07
CA VAL A 361 -25.85 54.08 3.67
C VAL A 361 -27.00 53.11 3.39
N GLY A 362 -27.37 52.24 4.34
CA GLY A 362 -28.51 51.32 4.22
C GLY A 362 -28.32 50.25 3.14
N LYS A 363 -27.07 49.75 2.96
CA LYS A 363 -26.70 48.79 1.91
C LYS A 363 -26.38 47.38 2.43
N SER A 364 -26.87 47.01 3.62
CA SER A 364 -26.69 45.65 4.16
C SER A 364 -27.69 44.68 3.54
N ALA A 365 -27.24 43.46 3.27
CA ALA A 365 -28.05 42.38 2.72
C ALA A 365 -29.15 41.92 3.68
N SER A 366 -28.82 41.71 4.97
CA SER A 366 -29.74 41.29 6.01
C SER A 366 -29.23 41.73 7.38
N VAL A 367 -30.14 42.15 8.26
CA VAL A 367 -29.82 42.52 9.65
C VAL A 367 -29.38 41.29 10.45
N ASP A 368 -29.98 40.13 10.17
CA ASP A 368 -29.67 38.89 10.88
C ASP A 368 -28.31 38.32 10.47
N ALA A 369 -27.93 38.44 9.19
CA ALA A 369 -26.59 38.10 8.71
C ALA A 369 -25.49 38.97 9.36
N GLU A 370 -25.72 40.27 9.53
CA GLU A 370 -24.76 41.17 10.22
C GLU A 370 -24.60 40.78 11.71
N LYS A 371 -25.70 40.45 12.39
CA LYS A 371 -25.66 39.96 13.78
C LYS A 371 -24.93 38.61 13.87
N SER A 372 -25.20 37.68 12.96
CA SER A 372 -24.52 36.38 12.91
C SER A 372 -23.01 36.56 12.74
N MET A 373 -22.57 37.40 11.80
CA MET A 373 -21.15 37.66 11.57
C MET A 373 -20.46 38.24 12.82
N LEU A 374 -21.10 39.18 13.52
CA LEU A 374 -20.56 39.73 14.77
C LEU A 374 -20.45 38.68 15.88
N LEU A 375 -21.43 37.77 15.98
CA LEU A 375 -21.37 36.67 16.94
C LEU A 375 -20.22 35.71 16.63
N LYS A 376 -20.01 35.36 15.35
CA LYS A 376 -18.91 34.47 14.96
C LYS A 376 -17.54 35.11 15.17
N LEU A 377 -17.38 36.41 14.88
CA LEU A 377 -16.15 37.16 15.17
C LEU A 377 -15.86 37.29 16.67
N LYS A 378 -16.89 37.21 17.52
CA LYS A 378 -16.72 37.17 18.98
C LYS A 378 -16.30 35.79 19.49
N GLN A 379 -16.63 34.73 18.74
CA GLN A 379 -16.33 33.34 19.10
C GLN A 379 -15.00 32.81 18.56
N GLY A 380 -14.48 33.38 17.47
CA GLY A 380 -13.18 33.05 16.87
C GLY A 380 -12.08 34.06 17.18
#